data_AF-A0A7X6XFU1-F1
#
_entry.id   AF-A0A7X6XFU1-F1
#
_cell.length_a   1.000
_cell.length_b   1.000
_cell.length_c   1.000
_cell.angle_alpha   90.00
_cell.angle_beta   90.00
_cell.angle_gamma   90.00
#
_symmetry.space_group_name_H-M   'P 1'
#
loop_
_entity.id
_entity.type
_entity.pdbx_description
1 polymer ?
#
loop_
_entity_poly.entity_id
_entity_poly.type
_entity_poly.pdbx_seq_one_letter_code
_entity_poly.pdbx_strand_id
1 'polypeptide(L)'
;LRDYRFYTDDMLHPSQLAQDYIWKRFGEAYFSQETHNITAQWQKIQQALSHRPYNTASEAYHNFLYRTIEAIEAFEKKHKFISCLHEKQHLTRLIQNTQ
;
A
#
# COMPACT_ATOMS: atom_id res chain seq x y z
N LEU A 1 -21.83 -13.82 2.32
CA LEU A 1 -22.01 -12.38 2.03
C LEU A 1 -23.42 -12.11 1.52
N ARG A 2 -24.45 -12.29 2.36
CA ARG A 2 -25.85 -11.98 1.99
C ARG A 2 -26.45 -10.87 2.85
N ASP A 3 -25.68 -10.40 3.82
CA ASP A 3 -26.06 -9.32 4.71
C ASP A 3 -25.89 -7.98 3.98
N TYR A 4 -26.88 -7.08 4.10
CA TYR A 4 -26.89 -5.78 3.44
C TYR A 4 -25.65 -4.93 3.77
N ARG A 5 -25.01 -5.14 4.93
CA ARG A 5 -23.77 -4.44 5.30
C ARG A 5 -22.59 -4.71 4.35
N PHE A 6 -22.69 -5.76 3.53
CA PHE A 6 -21.68 -6.08 2.53
C PHE A 6 -21.89 -5.39 1.19
N TYR A 7 -22.91 -4.54 1.06
CA TYR A 7 -23.19 -3.79 -0.15
C TYR A 7 -23.13 -2.27 0.11
N THR A 8 -22.76 -1.51 -0.90
CA THR A 8 -22.92 -0.05 -0.92
C THR A 8 -24.39 0.34 -1.06
N ASP A 9 -24.70 1.64 -0.97
CA ASP A 9 -26.07 2.17 -0.98
C ASP A 9 -26.89 1.76 -2.22
N ASP A 10 -26.21 1.48 -3.34
CA ASP A 10 -26.82 0.97 -4.58
C ASP A 10 -27.22 -0.51 -4.53
N MET A 11 -26.87 -1.21 -3.44
CA MET A 11 -27.13 -2.62 -3.19
C MET A 11 -26.54 -3.59 -4.23
N LEU A 12 -25.64 -3.10 -5.08
CA LEU A 12 -25.05 -3.84 -6.19
C LEU A 12 -23.56 -4.07 -5.98
N HIS A 13 -22.85 -3.03 -5.55
CA HIS A 13 -21.40 -3.11 -5.38
C HIS A 13 -21.01 -3.51 -3.95
N PRO A 14 -19.88 -4.22 -3.79
CA PRO A 14 -19.41 -4.62 -2.47
C PRO A 14 -18.94 -3.41 -1.67
N SER A 15 -19.43 -3.29 -0.43
CA SER A 15 -18.93 -2.31 0.53
C SER A 15 -17.46 -2.56 0.88
N GLN A 16 -16.78 -1.57 1.45
CA GLN A 16 -15.40 -1.74 1.91
C GLN A 16 -15.27 -2.94 2.88
N LEU A 17 -16.25 -3.09 3.78
CA LEU A 17 -16.32 -4.22 4.71
C LEU A 17 -16.37 -5.56 3.97
N ALA A 18 -17.10 -5.65 2.85
CA ALA A 18 -17.15 -6.85 2.04
C ALA A 18 -15.82 -7.14 1.35
N GLN A 19 -15.19 -6.12 0.78
CA GLN A 19 -13.89 -6.24 0.13
C GLN A 19 -12.83 -6.73 1.14
N ASP A 20 -12.77 -6.13 2.33
CA ASP A 20 -11.85 -6.51 3.40
C ASP A 20 -12.11 -7.94 3.88
N TYR A 21 -13.39 -8.32 4.03
CA TYR A 21 -13.75 -9.67 4.44
C TYR A 21 -13.38 -10.70 3.38
N ILE A 22 -13.68 -10.46 2.10
CA ILE A 22 -13.30 -11.35 1.00
C ILE A 22 -11.77 -11.49 0.95
N TRP A 23 -11.03 -10.38 1.02
CA TRP A 23 -9.58 -10.39 1.00
C TRP A 23 -9.00 -11.19 2.16
N LYS A 24 -9.53 -11.02 3.37
CA LYS A 24 -9.15 -11.81 4.54
C LYS A 24 -9.38 -13.31 4.31
N ARG A 25 -10.57 -13.70 3.89
CA ARG A 25 -10.91 -15.12 3.66
C ARG A 25 -10.11 -15.74 2.52
N PHE A 26 -9.83 -14.97 1.47
CA PHE A 26 -8.98 -15.38 0.37
C PHE A 26 -7.54 -15.61 0.83
N GLY A 27 -6.97 -14.65 1.59
CA GLY A 27 -5.65 -14.79 2.18
C GLY A 27 -5.57 -16.03 3.08
N GLU A 28 -6.50 -16.20 4.02
CA GLU A 28 -6.54 -17.36 4.93
C GLU A 28 -6.60 -18.71 4.20
N ALA A 29 -7.27 -18.77 3.03
CA ALA A 29 -7.45 -20.01 2.29
C ALA A 29 -6.28 -20.35 1.35
N TYR A 30 -5.59 -19.34 0.82
CA TYR A 30 -4.66 -19.52 -0.30
C TYR A 30 -3.25 -18.99 -0.07
N PHE A 31 -3.03 -18.10 0.89
CA PHE A 31 -1.70 -17.54 1.12
C PHE A 31 -0.88 -18.46 2.02
N SER A 32 0.37 -18.69 1.61
CA SER A 32 1.36 -19.26 2.52
C SER A 32 1.71 -18.26 3.63
N GLN A 33 2.33 -18.74 4.71
CA GLN A 33 2.85 -17.87 5.75
C GLN A 33 3.85 -16.84 5.18
N GLU A 34 4.63 -17.23 4.18
CA GLU A 34 5.56 -16.32 3.49
C GLU A 34 4.79 -15.22 2.75
N THR A 35 3.75 -15.56 1.99
CA THR A 35 2.91 -14.58 1.29
C THR A 35 2.22 -13.62 2.26
N HIS A 36 1.74 -14.10 3.40
CA HIS A 36 1.21 -13.24 4.47
C HIS A 36 2.26 -12.25 4.97
N ASN A 37 3.48 -12.72 5.23
CA ASN A 37 4.57 -11.87 5.71
C ASN A 37 4.98 -10.82 4.66
N ILE A 38 5.00 -11.18 3.38
CA ILE A 38 5.28 -10.25 2.28
C ILE A 38 4.18 -9.19 2.19
N THR A 39 2.92 -9.62 2.20
CA THR A 39 1.76 -8.73 2.10
C THR A 39 1.73 -7.72 3.26
N ALA A 40 2.02 -8.17 4.49
CA ALA A 40 2.07 -7.29 5.65
C ALA A 40 3.22 -6.26 5.59
N GLN A 41 4.38 -6.64 5.04
CA GLN A 41 5.48 -5.69 4.79
C GLN A 41 5.08 -4.66 3.74
N TRP A 42 4.51 -5.12 2.63
CA TRP A 42 4.06 -4.24 1.54
C TRP A 42 2.96 -3.28 1.98
N GLN A 43 2.02 -3.72 2.82
CA GLN A 43 0.91 -2.88 3.30
C GLN A 43 1.41 -1.62 4.03
N LYS A 44 2.52 -1.70 4.77
CA LYS A 44 3.14 -0.53 5.41
C LYS A 44 3.67 0.48 4.40
N ILE A 45 4.31 -0.02 3.33
CA ILE A 45 4.80 0.80 2.22
C ILE A 45 3.63 1.43 1.46
N GLN A 46 2.58 0.67 1.17
CA GLN A 46 1.38 1.15 0.49
C GLN A 46 0.68 2.26 1.28
N GLN A 47 0.62 2.15 2.62
CA GLN A 47 0.09 3.20 3.48
C GLN A 47 0.94 4.48 3.41
N ALA A 48 2.27 4.35 3.42
CA ALA A 48 3.17 5.49 3.25
C ALA A 48 2.98 6.16 1.87
N LEU A 49 2.89 5.38 0.79
CA LEU A 49 2.64 5.87 -0.56
C LEU A 49 1.29 6.58 -0.71
N SER A 50 0.30 6.20 0.10
CA SER A 50 -1.05 6.81 0.09
C SER A 50 -1.11 8.09 0.93
N HIS A 51 -0.05 8.45 1.65
CA HIS A 51 -0.04 9.62 2.51
C HIS A 51 -0.14 10.91 1.68
N ARG A 52 -1.16 11.72 1.97
CA ARG A 52 -1.28 13.08 1.46
C ARG A 52 -0.64 14.09 2.43
N PRO A 53 0.45 14.76 2.09
CA PRO A 53 1.10 15.74 2.97
C PRO A 53 0.27 17.02 3.08
N TYR A 54 0.36 17.68 4.25
CA TYR A 54 -0.24 18.99 4.44
C TYR A 54 0.62 20.12 3.84
N ASN A 55 1.95 20.03 3.97
CA ASN A 55 2.90 20.97 3.38
C ASN A 55 4.00 20.22 2.63
N THR A 56 3.94 20.26 1.31
CA THR A 56 4.89 19.60 0.40
C THR A 56 6.28 20.25 0.42
N ALA A 57 6.42 21.50 0.83
CA ALA A 57 7.72 22.18 0.92
C ALA A 57 8.43 21.95 2.27
N SER A 58 7.81 21.22 3.20
CA SER A 58 8.40 21.01 4.53
C SER A 58 9.56 20.01 4.51
N GLU A 59 10.59 20.26 5.33
CA GLU A 59 11.70 19.32 5.52
C GLU A 59 11.21 17.95 6.03
N ALA A 60 10.20 17.95 6.91
CA ALA A 60 9.57 16.72 7.40
C ALA A 60 8.99 15.85 6.27
N TYR A 61 8.36 16.47 5.26
CA TYR A 61 7.85 15.73 4.12
C TYR A 61 8.98 15.17 3.24
N HIS A 62 10.06 15.94 3.03
CA HIS A 62 11.24 15.45 2.32
C HIS A 62 11.85 14.23 3.01
N ASN A 63 12.08 14.32 4.33
CA ASN A 63 12.58 13.21 5.13
C ASN A 63 11.65 12.00 5.07
N PHE A 64 10.33 12.21 5.05
CA PHE A 64 9.35 11.14 4.87
C PHE A 64 9.49 10.45 3.50
N LEU A 65 9.66 11.20 2.42
CA LEU A 65 9.86 10.65 1.07
C LEU A 65 11.13 9.79 0.99
N TYR A 66 12.25 10.28 1.53
CA TYR A 66 13.50 9.51 1.54
C TYR A 66 13.37 8.21 2.33
N ARG A 67 12.77 8.24 3.53
CA ARG A 67 12.53 7.02 4.33
C ARG A 67 11.61 6.04 3.63
N THR A 68 10.65 6.54 2.84
CA THR A 68 9.74 5.69 2.06
C THR A 68 10.49 5.00 0.91
N ILE A 69 11.40 5.71 0.23
CA ILE A 69 12.28 5.11 -0.79
C ILE A 69 13.16 4.02 -0.16
N GLU A 70 13.83 4.30 0.96
CA GLU A 70 14.68 3.32 1.65
C GLU A 70 13.90 2.05 2.02
N ALA A 71 12.66 2.21 2.49
CA ALA A 71 11.78 1.08 2.81
C ALA A 71 11.45 0.24 1.56
N ILE A 72 11.21 0.89 0.42
CA ILE A 72 10.95 0.21 -0.87
C ILE A 72 12.20 -0.53 -1.34
N GLU A 73 13.37 0.09 -1.28
CA GLU A 73 14.63 -0.54 -1.70
C GLU A 73 14.98 -1.75 -0.82
N ALA A 74 14.78 -1.64 0.49
CA ALA A 74 14.95 -2.75 1.42
C ALA A 74 13.98 -3.91 1.10
N PHE A 75 12.72 -3.59 0.79
CA PHE A 75 11.71 -4.57 0.40
C PHE A 75 12.07 -5.27 -0.92
N GLU A 76 12.44 -4.53 -1.96
CA GLU A 76 12.85 -5.05 -3.27
C GLU A 76 14.11 -5.92 -3.16
N LYS A 77 15.09 -5.51 -2.36
CA LYS A 77 16.31 -6.29 -2.10
C LYS A 77 16.00 -7.64 -1.46
N LYS A 78 15.03 -7.66 -0.54
CA LYS A 78 14.59 -8.88 0.16
C LYS A 78 13.70 -9.77 -0.73
N HIS A 79 12.88 -9.16 -1.58
CA HIS A 79 11.91 -9.84 -2.45
C HIS A 79 12.20 -9.53 -3.92
N LYS A 80 13.32 -10.04 -4.44
CA LYS A 80 13.86 -9.73 -5.78
C LYS A 80 12.89 -10.01 -6.95
N PHE A 81 11.88 -10.85 -6.73
CA PHE A 81 10.87 -11.18 -7.73
C PHE A 81 9.72 -10.15 -7.79
N ILE A 82 9.67 -9.18 -6.87
CA ILE A 82 8.67 -8.12 -6.83
C ILE A 82 9.31 -6.82 -7.31
N SER A 83 8.88 -6.32 -8.47
CA SER A 83 9.35 -5.04 -8.99
C SER A 83 8.65 -3.87 -8.29
N CYS A 84 9.44 -2.89 -7.84
CA CYS A 84 8.93 -1.64 -7.23
C CYS A 84 9.28 -0.41 -8.09
N LEU A 85 9.41 -0.60 -9.41
CA LEU A 85 9.89 0.45 -10.32
C LEU A 85 8.97 1.67 -10.34
N HIS A 86 7.66 1.45 -10.42
CA HIS A 86 6.68 2.53 -10.56
C HIS A 86 6.61 3.39 -9.30
N GLU A 87 6.66 2.76 -8.13
CA GLU A 87 6.63 3.42 -6.82
C GLU A 87 7.88 4.27 -6.61
N LYS A 88 9.06 3.73 -6.94
CA LYS A 88 10.31 4.50 -6.91
C LYS A 88 10.26 5.69 -7.85
N GLN A 89 9.83 5.49 -9.11
CA GLN A 89 9.69 6.59 -10.07
C GLN A 89 8.73 7.67 -9.59
N HIS A 90 7.60 7.28 -8.99
CA HIS A 90 6.63 8.22 -8.44
C HIS A 90 7.25 9.06 -7.31
N LEU A 91 7.94 8.43 -6.36
CA LEU A 91 8.61 9.14 -5.26
C LEU A 91 9.75 10.04 -5.76
N THR A 92 10.56 9.59 -6.73
CA THR A 92 11.61 10.42 -7.33
C THR A 92 11.03 11.69 -7.97
N ARG A 93 9.90 11.59 -8.68
CA ARG A 93 9.22 12.78 -9.24
C ARG A 93 8.72 13.71 -8.14
N LEU A 94 8.19 13.18 -7.04
CA LEU A 94 7.74 14.00 -5.92
C LEU A 94 8.91 14.77 -5.29
N ILE A 95 10.05 14.11 -5.06
CA ILE A 95 11.26 14.73 -4.52
C ILE A 95 11.78 15.85 -5.44
N GLN A 96 11.76 15.64 -6.76
CA GLN A 96 12.20 16.63 -7.74
C GLN A 96 11.28 17.86 -7.80
N ASN A 97 9.98 17.69 -7.52
CA ASN A 97 8.99 18.75 -7.61
C ASN A 97 8.81 19.55 -6.30
N THR A 98 9.38 19.09 -5.19
CA THR A 98 9.33 19.79 -3.89
C THR A 98 10.58 20.57 -3.53
N GLN A 99 11.61 20.53 -4.39
CA GLN A 99 12.75 21.45 -4.39
C GLN A 99 12.39 22.79 -5.06
#